data_AF-A0AAE0FGX6-F1
#
_entry.id   AF-A0AAE0FGX6-F1
#
_cell.length_a   1.000
_cell.length_b   1.000
_cell.length_c   1.000
_cell.angle_alpha   90.00
_cell.angle_beta   90.00
_cell.angle_gamma   90.00
#
_symmetry.space_group_name_H-M   'P 1'
#
loop_
_entity.id
_entity.type
_entity.pdbx_description
1 polymer ?
#
loop_
_entity_poly.entity_id
_entity_poly.type
_entity_poly.pdbx_seq_one_letter_code
_entity_poly.pdbx_strand_id
1 'polypeptide(L)'
;RNMRLEEYEGGGWGLQGGTAEMAAQNAALKELLATREEHLSAQTKEMTDLHSCEQRKKKELKLWVKEKLGTAQQELAGIRHDLMNDVKAEAEALLTAVPLMAAAAASQFEQYVAAGKFVMMDDLLKRYKKECRMRKDLYNQLMELKGNIRVFCRVRPLSPNELAAADKDSKSAEEANVVRVPEDHPDEITLIGRLAVRHYEYDRVFTSTSTQDQVFEAVEPLVLSVLDGFHMCIFAYGQTGSGKTHTMTGSAHDPGVNLRSLRSLFRIADERREFCKVEITASALEIYNESISDLLCPEVQAAGGLGGFQ
;
A
#
# COMPACT_ATOMS: atom_id res chain seq x y z
N ARG A 1 -51.74 -48.83 -65.84
CA ARG A 1 -52.58 -47.82 -66.53
C ARG A 1 -52.32 -47.98 -68.02
N ASN A 2 -53.36 -48.28 -68.78
CA ASN A 2 -53.40 -48.57 -70.22
C ASN A 2 -52.54 -47.64 -71.10
N MET A 3 -51.90 -48.22 -72.13
CA MET A 3 -51.91 -47.75 -73.53
C MET A 3 -51.27 -48.86 -74.38
N ARG A 4 -52.09 -49.68 -75.06
CA ARG A 4 -52.51 -49.58 -76.49
C ARG A 4 -51.41 -50.02 -77.46
N LEU A 5 -51.54 -51.28 -77.89
CA LEU A 5 -51.00 -51.79 -79.15
C LEU A 5 -51.80 -51.15 -80.29
N GLU A 6 -51.12 -50.52 -81.23
CA GLU A 6 -51.66 -50.25 -82.56
C GLU A 6 -50.80 -51.03 -83.57
N GLU A 7 -51.45 -51.99 -84.20
CA GLU A 7 -50.98 -52.64 -85.42
C GLU A 7 -51.02 -51.63 -86.57
N TYR A 8 -49.93 -51.56 -87.33
CA TYR A 8 -49.92 -50.94 -88.66
C TYR A 8 -49.39 -51.98 -89.64
N GLU A 9 -50.31 -52.56 -90.42
CA GLU A 9 -49.99 -53.36 -91.59
C GLU A 9 -49.63 -52.47 -92.78
N GLY A 10 -48.70 -52.96 -93.62
CA GLY A 10 -48.77 -52.82 -95.06
C GLY A 10 -48.34 -51.49 -95.67
N GLY A 11 -47.13 -51.47 -96.26
CA GLY A 11 -46.70 -50.38 -97.14
C GLY A 11 -45.42 -50.72 -97.88
N GLY A 12 -45.48 -51.65 -98.82
CA GLY A 12 -44.39 -51.90 -99.76
C GLY A 12 -44.31 -50.81 -100.82
N TRP A 13 -43.22 -50.04 -100.82
CA TRP A 13 -42.71 -49.33 -101.99
C TRP A 13 -41.20 -49.51 -102.04
N GLY A 14 -40.73 -50.17 -103.10
CA GLY A 14 -39.32 -50.33 -103.39
C GLY A 14 -38.68 -48.99 -103.75
N LEU A 15 -37.41 -48.85 -103.36
CA LEU A 15 -36.40 -48.09 -104.09
C LEU A 15 -35.03 -48.63 -103.65
N GLN A 16 -34.51 -49.50 -104.51
CA GLN A 16 -33.11 -49.91 -104.58
C GLN A 16 -32.23 -48.66 -104.66
N GLY A 17 -31.14 -48.64 -103.88
CA GLY A 17 -30.13 -47.59 -104.01
C GLY A 17 -29.27 -47.28 -102.78
N GLY A 18 -29.49 -47.94 -101.63
CA GLY A 18 -28.66 -47.75 -100.43
C GLY A 18 -28.49 -48.97 -99.52
N THR A 19 -28.98 -50.15 -99.95
CA THR A 19 -29.08 -51.34 -99.11
C THR A 19 -27.73 -51.99 -98.77
N ALA A 20 -26.71 -51.84 -99.60
CA ALA A 20 -25.38 -52.39 -99.33
C ALA A 20 -24.58 -51.54 -98.31
N GLU A 21 -24.63 -50.23 -98.43
CA GLU A 21 -23.93 -49.29 -97.53
C GLU A 21 -24.58 -49.25 -96.15
N MET A 22 -25.92 -49.27 -96.10
CA MET A 22 -26.70 -49.33 -94.86
C MET A 22 -26.57 -50.71 -94.17
N ALA A 23 -26.43 -51.81 -94.91
CA ALA A 23 -26.15 -53.13 -94.34
C ALA A 23 -24.73 -53.24 -93.77
N ALA A 24 -23.73 -52.66 -94.45
CA ALA A 24 -22.36 -52.58 -93.94
C ALA A 24 -22.25 -51.68 -92.71
N GLN A 25 -22.92 -50.52 -92.70
CA GLN A 25 -23.03 -49.65 -91.51
C GLN A 25 -23.74 -50.36 -90.36
N ASN A 26 -24.83 -51.08 -90.61
CA ASN A 26 -25.53 -51.85 -89.57
C ASN A 26 -24.71 -53.02 -89.03
N ALA A 27 -23.90 -53.68 -89.85
CA ALA A 27 -22.98 -54.72 -89.40
C ALA A 27 -21.85 -54.14 -88.52
N ALA A 28 -21.25 -53.03 -88.95
CA ALA A 28 -20.25 -52.31 -88.16
C ALA A 28 -20.83 -51.77 -86.84
N LEU A 29 -22.07 -51.28 -86.86
CA LEU A 29 -22.76 -50.81 -85.65
C LEU A 29 -23.02 -51.96 -84.67
N LYS A 30 -23.40 -53.15 -85.15
CA LYS A 30 -23.59 -54.35 -84.30
C LYS A 30 -22.30 -54.81 -83.64
N GLU A 31 -21.19 -54.79 -84.36
CA GLU A 31 -19.87 -55.14 -83.84
C GLU A 31 -19.38 -54.10 -82.80
N LEU A 32 -19.63 -52.81 -83.06
CA LEU A 32 -19.35 -51.73 -82.12
C LEU A 32 -20.24 -51.79 -80.86
N LEU A 33 -21.50 -52.21 -81.01
CA LEU A 33 -22.40 -52.46 -79.87
C LEU A 33 -21.94 -53.65 -79.03
N ALA A 34 -21.56 -54.77 -79.65
CA ALA A 34 -21.05 -55.95 -78.94
C ALA A 34 -19.77 -55.63 -78.15
N THR A 35 -18.82 -54.92 -78.76
CA THR A 35 -17.59 -54.48 -78.07
C THR A 35 -17.87 -53.47 -76.95
N ARG A 36 -18.86 -52.58 -77.12
CA ARG A 36 -19.31 -51.65 -76.08
C ARG A 36 -19.98 -52.36 -74.91
N GLU A 37 -20.79 -53.39 -75.17
CA GLU A 37 -21.44 -54.23 -74.15
C GLU A 37 -20.42 -55.04 -73.36
N GLU A 38 -19.41 -55.62 -74.00
CA GLU A 38 -18.29 -56.28 -73.33
C GLU A 38 -17.49 -55.31 -72.45
N HIS A 39 -17.19 -54.11 -72.95
CA HIS A 39 -16.50 -53.09 -72.18
C HIS A 39 -17.33 -52.60 -70.98
N LEU A 40 -18.64 -52.43 -71.14
CA LEU A 40 -19.56 -52.08 -70.06
C LEU A 40 -19.66 -53.20 -69.02
N SER A 41 -19.67 -54.47 -69.45
CA SER A 41 -19.64 -55.64 -68.58
C SER A 41 -18.32 -55.73 -67.79
N ALA A 42 -17.19 -55.47 -68.43
CA ALA A 42 -15.88 -55.44 -67.77
C ALA A 42 -15.82 -54.31 -66.73
N GLN A 43 -16.29 -53.11 -67.09
CA GLN A 43 -16.30 -51.95 -66.19
C GLN A 43 -17.27 -52.13 -65.00
N THR A 44 -18.40 -52.79 -65.20
CA THR A 44 -19.32 -53.13 -64.09
C THR A 44 -18.72 -54.16 -63.15
N LYS A 45 -18.03 -55.19 -63.66
CA LYS A 45 -17.29 -56.16 -62.83
C LYS A 45 -16.23 -55.48 -61.99
N GLU A 46 -15.42 -54.62 -62.61
CA GLU A 46 -14.37 -53.86 -61.92
C GLU A 46 -14.97 -52.95 -60.82
N MET A 47 -16.11 -52.29 -61.10
CA MET A 47 -16.82 -51.47 -60.11
C MET A 47 -17.34 -52.32 -58.93
N THR A 48 -17.88 -53.52 -59.20
CA THR A 48 -18.36 -54.42 -58.13
C THR A 48 -17.22 -54.98 -57.28
N ASP A 49 -16.08 -55.30 -57.90
CA ASP A 49 -14.91 -55.80 -57.20
C ASP A 49 -14.30 -54.71 -56.31
N LEU A 50 -14.21 -53.47 -56.82
CA LEU A 50 -13.75 -52.31 -56.07
C LEU A 50 -14.67 -52.02 -54.87
N HIS A 51 -16.00 -52.10 -55.07
CA HIS A 51 -16.98 -51.93 -53.99
C HIS A 51 -16.84 -53.03 -52.92
N SER A 52 -16.63 -54.29 -53.32
CA SER A 52 -16.41 -55.39 -52.39
C SER A 52 -15.14 -55.21 -51.54
N CYS A 53 -14.07 -54.68 -52.16
CA CYS A 53 -12.81 -54.35 -51.49
C CYS A 53 -13.00 -53.20 -50.48
N GLU A 54 -13.72 -52.15 -50.86
CA GLU A 54 -14.04 -51.03 -49.99
C GLU A 54 -14.84 -51.48 -48.76
N GLN A 55 -15.86 -52.33 -48.96
CA GLN A 55 -16.66 -52.88 -47.85
C GLN A 55 -15.80 -53.73 -46.91
N ARG A 56 -14.83 -54.49 -47.44
CA ARG A 56 -13.90 -55.28 -46.63
C ARG A 56 -13.00 -54.39 -45.77
N LYS A 57 -12.35 -53.39 -46.38
CA LYS A 57 -11.52 -52.41 -45.66
C LYS A 57 -12.33 -51.63 -44.62
N LYS A 58 -13.60 -51.28 -44.91
CA LYS A 58 -14.49 -50.60 -43.97
C LYS A 58 -14.85 -51.47 -42.76
N LYS A 59 -15.05 -52.78 -42.96
CA LYS A 59 -15.26 -53.74 -41.86
C LYS A 59 -14.01 -53.89 -40.99
N GLU A 60 -12.85 -54.04 -41.62
CA GLU A 60 -11.55 -54.14 -40.94
C GLU A 60 -11.27 -52.87 -40.11
N LEU A 61 -11.48 -51.69 -40.68
CA LEU A 61 -11.29 -50.41 -39.97
C LEU A 61 -12.26 -50.28 -38.77
N LYS A 62 -13.53 -50.69 -38.92
CA LYS A 62 -14.49 -50.69 -37.81
C LYS A 62 -14.07 -51.61 -36.66
N LEU A 63 -13.57 -52.80 -36.98
CA LEU A 63 -13.06 -53.74 -35.99
C LEU A 63 -11.85 -53.16 -35.26
N TRP A 64 -10.90 -52.61 -36.01
CA TRP A 64 -9.70 -51.99 -35.46
C TRP A 64 -10.02 -50.81 -34.55
N VAL A 65 -10.94 -49.92 -34.95
CA VAL A 65 -11.39 -48.79 -34.11
C VAL A 65 -12.05 -49.30 -32.82
N LYS A 66 -12.88 -50.35 -32.90
CA LYS A 66 -13.54 -50.93 -31.73
C LYS A 66 -12.54 -51.54 -30.75
N GLU A 67 -11.52 -52.22 -31.26
CA GLU A 67 -10.44 -52.78 -30.46
C GLU A 67 -9.64 -51.68 -29.74
N LYS A 68 -9.20 -50.65 -30.49
CA LYS A 68 -8.46 -49.51 -29.92
C LYS A 68 -9.26 -48.71 -28.91
N LEU A 69 -10.57 -48.53 -29.14
CA LEU A 69 -11.45 -47.89 -28.18
C LEU A 69 -11.57 -48.72 -26.90
N GLY A 70 -11.66 -50.06 -27.02
CA GLY A 70 -11.69 -50.98 -25.89
C GLY A 70 -10.42 -50.91 -25.04
N THR A 71 -9.24 -50.93 -25.67
CA THR A 71 -7.96 -50.81 -24.94
C THR A 71 -7.85 -49.46 -24.22
N ALA A 72 -8.20 -48.36 -24.90
CA ALA A 72 -8.16 -47.02 -24.29
C ALA A 72 -9.14 -46.88 -23.11
N GLN A 73 -10.33 -47.48 -23.21
CA GLN A 73 -11.31 -47.50 -22.11
C GLN A 73 -10.79 -48.28 -20.90
N GLN A 74 -10.06 -49.37 -21.14
CA GLN A 74 -9.51 -50.21 -20.09
C GLN A 74 -8.34 -49.52 -19.37
N GLU A 75 -7.47 -48.83 -20.11
CA GLU A 75 -6.41 -47.98 -19.56
C GLU A 75 -6.98 -46.83 -18.72
N LEU A 76 -8.00 -46.13 -19.22
CA LEU A 76 -8.72 -45.07 -18.48
C LEU A 76 -9.37 -45.60 -17.18
N ALA A 77 -9.90 -46.82 -17.20
CA ALA A 77 -10.47 -47.44 -16.01
C ALA A 77 -9.41 -47.75 -14.96
N GLY A 78 -8.22 -48.21 -15.37
CA GLY A 78 -7.06 -48.41 -14.49
C GLY A 78 -6.61 -47.11 -13.84
N ILE A 79 -6.33 -46.08 -14.65
CA ILE A 79 -5.91 -44.76 -14.16
C ILE A 79 -6.93 -44.17 -13.18
N ARG A 80 -8.23 -44.31 -13.46
CA ARG A 80 -9.28 -43.85 -12.55
C ARG A 80 -9.28 -44.60 -11.23
N HIS A 81 -9.02 -45.91 -11.24
CA HIS A 81 -8.98 -46.71 -10.03
C HIS A 81 -7.78 -46.32 -9.16
N ASP A 82 -6.60 -46.17 -9.77
CA ASP A 82 -5.37 -45.76 -9.08
C ASP A 82 -5.54 -44.37 -8.45
N LEU A 83 -6.07 -43.40 -9.22
CA LEU A 83 -6.36 -42.06 -8.69
C LEU A 83 -7.35 -42.08 -7.52
N MET A 84 -8.40 -42.91 -7.59
CA MET A 84 -9.35 -43.04 -6.47
C MET A 84 -8.70 -43.65 -5.22
N ASN A 85 -7.76 -44.59 -5.40
CA ASN A 85 -7.04 -45.19 -4.28
C ASN A 85 -6.08 -44.19 -3.63
N ASP A 86 -5.36 -43.39 -4.44
CA ASP A 86 -4.46 -42.35 -3.95
C ASP A 86 -5.22 -41.25 -3.17
N VAL A 87 -6.32 -40.75 -3.74
CA VAL A 87 -7.19 -39.76 -3.06
C VAL A 87 -7.74 -40.31 -1.76
N LYS A 88 -8.11 -41.60 -1.73
CA LYS A 88 -8.61 -42.23 -0.51
C LYS A 88 -7.52 -42.37 0.56
N ALA A 89 -6.31 -42.75 0.16
CA ALA A 89 -5.17 -42.84 1.07
C ALA A 89 -4.79 -41.47 1.67
N GLU A 90 -4.77 -40.41 0.86
CA GLU A 90 -4.55 -39.05 1.34
C GLU A 90 -5.66 -38.57 2.28
N ALA A 91 -6.92 -38.88 1.96
CA ALA A 91 -8.05 -38.53 2.82
C ALA A 91 -7.98 -39.24 4.18
N GLU A 92 -7.62 -40.53 4.21
CA GLU A 92 -7.43 -41.30 5.46
C GLU A 92 -6.23 -40.78 6.27
N ALA A 93 -5.14 -40.36 5.62
CA ALA A 93 -4.01 -39.73 6.27
C ALA A 93 -4.38 -38.37 6.89
N LEU A 94 -5.18 -37.55 6.19
CA LEU A 94 -5.70 -36.29 6.73
C LEU A 94 -6.66 -36.51 7.90
N LEU A 95 -7.55 -37.51 7.80
CA LEU A 95 -8.52 -37.83 8.83
C LEU A 95 -7.85 -38.26 10.15
N THR A 96 -6.67 -38.87 10.07
CA THR A 96 -5.88 -39.28 11.24
C THR A 96 -4.97 -38.16 11.76
N ALA A 97 -4.40 -37.33 10.89
CA ALA A 97 -3.49 -36.25 11.30
C ALA A 97 -4.22 -35.07 11.98
N VAL A 98 -5.38 -34.66 11.47
CA VAL A 98 -6.11 -33.47 11.97
C VAL A 98 -6.51 -33.59 13.44
N PRO A 99 -7.11 -34.70 13.92
CA PRO A 99 -7.44 -34.87 15.33
C PRO A 99 -6.20 -34.88 16.24
N LEU A 100 -5.10 -35.47 15.76
CA LEU A 100 -3.84 -35.54 16.51
C LEU A 100 -3.22 -34.15 16.70
N MET A 101 -3.22 -33.33 15.64
CA MET A 101 -2.78 -31.94 15.70
C MET A 101 -3.70 -31.09 16.58
N ALA A 102 -5.02 -31.28 16.50
CA ALA A 102 -5.98 -30.59 17.34
C ALA A 102 -5.79 -30.93 18.83
N ALA A 103 -5.56 -32.21 19.15
CA ALA A 103 -5.27 -32.67 20.50
C ALA A 103 -3.93 -32.12 21.03
N ALA A 104 -2.89 -32.09 20.20
CA ALA A 104 -1.60 -31.50 20.56
C ALA A 104 -1.72 -29.99 20.82
N ALA A 105 -2.47 -29.25 19.98
CA ALA A 105 -2.73 -27.84 20.17
C ALA A 105 -3.55 -27.56 21.44
N ALA A 106 -4.58 -28.37 21.71
CA ALA A 106 -5.38 -28.28 22.93
C ALA A 106 -4.52 -28.52 24.18
N SER A 107 -3.68 -29.56 24.17
CA SER A 107 -2.76 -29.86 25.28
C SER A 107 -1.73 -28.75 25.49
N GLN A 108 -1.18 -28.17 24.41
CA GLN A 108 -0.36 -26.97 24.51
C GLN A 108 -1.14 -25.82 25.17
N PHE A 109 -2.36 -25.54 24.73
CA PHE A 109 -3.18 -24.47 25.29
C PHE A 109 -3.46 -24.68 26.79
N GLU A 110 -3.81 -25.89 27.19
CA GLU A 110 -3.99 -26.26 28.59
C GLU A 110 -2.71 -26.10 29.40
N GLN A 111 -1.55 -26.49 28.86
CA GLN A 111 -0.25 -26.23 29.50
C GLN A 111 0.05 -24.74 29.63
N TYR A 112 -0.28 -23.92 28.61
CA TYR A 112 -0.13 -22.46 28.67
C TYR A 112 -1.02 -21.83 29.76
N VAL A 113 -2.23 -22.34 29.95
CA VAL A 113 -3.17 -21.93 31.01
C VAL A 113 -2.70 -22.42 32.39
N ALA A 114 -2.32 -23.69 32.51
CA ALA A 114 -1.85 -24.32 33.75
C ALA A 114 -0.52 -23.73 34.22
N ALA A 115 0.35 -23.30 33.31
CA ALA A 115 1.57 -22.57 33.60
C ALA A 115 1.31 -21.12 34.11
N GLY A 116 0.05 -20.71 34.27
CA GLY A 116 -0.31 -19.45 34.91
C GLY A 116 0.05 -18.19 34.11
N LYS A 117 0.38 -18.32 32.82
CA LYS A 117 0.82 -17.18 31.99
C LYS A 117 -0.27 -16.10 31.84
N PHE A 118 -1.54 -16.44 31.97
CA PHE A 118 -2.64 -15.46 31.97
C PHE A 118 -2.65 -14.61 33.26
N VAL A 119 -2.38 -15.24 34.42
CA VAL A 119 -2.22 -14.54 35.71
C VAL A 119 -1.00 -13.62 35.65
N MET A 120 0.06 -14.05 34.96
CA MET A 120 1.23 -13.19 34.70
C MET A 120 0.89 -12.00 33.82
N MET A 121 -0.01 -12.13 32.83
CA MET A 121 -0.36 -11.00 31.97
C MET A 121 -1.22 -9.95 32.69
N ASP A 122 -2.18 -10.36 33.53
CA ASP A 122 -2.97 -9.43 34.36
C ASP A 122 -2.10 -8.79 35.46
N ASP A 123 -1.21 -9.57 36.10
CA ASP A 123 -0.24 -9.03 37.06
C ASP A 123 0.77 -8.08 36.38
N LEU A 124 1.24 -8.40 35.16
CA LEU A 124 2.09 -7.54 34.37
C LEU A 124 1.37 -6.23 34.01
N LEU A 125 0.09 -6.29 33.62
CA LEU A 125 -0.70 -5.10 33.32
C LEU A 125 -0.92 -4.24 34.57
N LYS A 126 -1.13 -4.85 35.75
CA LYS A 126 -1.20 -4.13 37.03
C LYS A 126 0.12 -3.47 37.39
N ARG A 127 1.25 -4.19 37.25
CA ARG A 127 2.60 -3.66 37.48
C ARG A 127 2.92 -2.53 36.51
N TYR A 128 2.56 -2.67 35.23
CA TYR A 128 2.70 -1.64 34.21
C TYR A 128 1.90 -0.38 34.58
N LYS A 129 0.62 -0.52 34.94
CA LYS A 129 -0.20 0.62 35.41
C LYS A 129 0.35 1.28 36.68
N LYS A 130 0.99 0.51 37.57
CA LYS A 130 1.65 1.06 38.76
C LYS A 130 2.92 1.81 38.39
N GLU A 131 3.72 1.27 37.49
CA GLU A 131 4.92 1.93 36.94
C GLU A 131 4.54 3.24 36.25
N CYS A 132 3.53 3.25 35.39
CA CYS A 132 3.12 4.47 34.68
C CYS A 132 2.69 5.59 35.63
N ARG A 133 1.97 5.25 36.72
CA ARG A 133 1.63 6.20 37.79
C ARG A 133 2.87 6.71 38.51
N MET A 134 3.76 5.81 38.92
CA MET A 134 4.98 6.19 39.62
C MET A 134 5.92 7.04 38.75
N ARG A 135 5.99 6.76 37.44
CA ARG A 135 6.73 7.56 36.48
C ARG A 135 6.15 8.96 36.34
N LYS A 136 4.83 9.09 36.29
CA LYS A 136 4.13 10.38 36.33
C LYS A 136 4.45 11.15 37.61
N ASP A 137 4.37 10.50 38.77
CA ASP A 137 4.64 11.15 40.06
C ASP A 137 6.10 11.64 40.17
N LEU A 138 7.06 10.79 39.78
CA LEU A 138 8.49 11.14 39.74
C LEU A 138 8.78 12.28 38.76
N TYR A 139 8.11 12.27 37.61
CA TYR A 139 8.26 13.32 36.61
C TYR A 139 7.78 14.69 37.14
N ASN A 140 6.64 14.70 37.83
CA ASN A 140 6.09 15.90 38.44
C ASN A 140 7.02 16.44 39.54
N GLN A 141 7.54 15.56 40.41
CA GLN A 141 8.52 15.94 41.42
C GLN A 141 9.79 16.53 40.79
N LEU A 142 10.27 15.95 39.69
CA LEU A 142 11.43 16.47 38.97
C LEU A 142 11.17 17.85 38.36
N MET A 143 9.97 18.09 37.84
CA MET A 143 9.57 19.43 37.35
C MET A 143 9.50 20.45 38.48
N GLU A 144 8.92 20.10 39.63
CA GLU A 144 8.84 20.98 40.81
C GLU A 144 10.23 21.32 41.36
N LEU A 145 11.13 20.33 41.45
CA LEU A 145 12.52 20.52 41.89
C LEU A 145 13.32 21.42 40.96
N LYS A 146 13.03 21.39 39.66
CA LYS A 146 13.63 22.30 38.66
C LYS A 146 13.04 23.71 38.71
N GLY A 147 12.02 23.95 39.52
CA GLY A 147 11.32 25.22 39.60
C GLY A 147 10.12 25.30 38.66
N ASN A 148 9.00 25.78 39.22
CA ASN A 148 7.75 26.00 38.49
C ASN A 148 7.83 27.21 37.53
N ILE A 149 8.74 28.15 37.82
CA ILE A 149 9.05 29.28 36.96
C ILE A 149 10.49 29.10 36.51
N ARG A 150 10.69 29.07 35.19
CA ARG A 150 12.01 28.96 34.58
C ARG A 150 12.22 30.09 33.59
N VAL A 151 13.38 30.70 33.63
CA VAL A 151 13.79 31.81 32.79
C VAL A 151 14.98 31.37 31.95
N PHE A 152 14.76 31.30 30.64
CA PHE A 152 15.83 31.00 29.68
C PHE A 152 16.26 32.28 28.97
N CYS A 153 17.58 32.46 28.86
CA CYS A 153 18.15 33.51 28.02
C CYS A 153 18.48 32.94 26.65
N ARG A 154 18.14 33.63 25.57
CA ARG A 154 18.52 33.24 24.21
C ARG A 154 19.16 34.41 23.47
N VAL A 155 20.43 34.26 23.14
CA VAL A 155 21.20 35.20 22.33
C VAL A 155 20.97 34.85 20.86
N ARG A 156 20.41 35.76 20.07
CA ARG A 156 20.25 35.53 18.63
C ARG A 156 21.58 35.72 17.89
N PRO A 157 21.81 35.02 16.77
CA PRO A 157 22.89 35.37 15.86
C PRO A 157 22.69 36.78 15.28
N LEU A 158 23.81 37.46 15.01
CA LEU A 158 23.82 38.74 14.33
C LEU A 158 23.41 38.57 12.86
N SER A 159 22.70 39.55 12.30
CA SER A 159 22.33 39.53 10.89
C SER A 159 23.51 39.90 9.99
N PRO A 160 23.55 39.50 8.71
CA PRO A 160 24.67 39.85 7.82
C PRO A 160 24.95 41.36 7.73
N ASN A 161 23.90 42.18 7.81
CA ASN A 161 24.01 43.63 7.84
C ASN A 161 24.64 44.14 9.15
N GLU A 162 24.35 43.49 10.28
CA GLU A 162 24.94 43.78 11.57
C GLU A 162 26.41 43.34 11.65
N LEU A 163 26.77 42.19 11.06
CA LEU A 163 28.18 41.78 10.93
C LEU A 163 28.96 42.78 10.06
N ALA A 164 28.40 43.18 8.93
CA ALA A 164 29.04 44.13 8.03
C ALA A 164 29.19 45.53 8.64
N ALA A 165 28.27 45.93 9.53
CA ALA A 165 28.39 47.16 10.32
C ALA A 165 29.48 47.01 11.39
N ALA A 166 29.52 45.88 12.10
CA ALA A 166 30.54 45.58 13.11
C ALA A 166 31.97 45.54 12.52
N ASP A 167 32.14 45.01 11.31
CA ASP A 167 33.45 44.97 10.62
C ASP A 167 33.93 46.36 10.20
N LYS A 168 33.03 47.22 9.70
CA LYS A 168 33.35 48.60 9.28
C LYS A 168 33.69 49.52 10.45
N ASP A 169 33.08 49.26 11.61
CA ASP A 169 33.30 49.98 12.87
C ASP A 169 34.48 49.40 13.69
N SER A 170 35.41 48.67 13.06
CA SER A 170 36.62 48.16 13.73
C SER A 170 37.57 49.26 14.29
N LYS A 171 37.28 50.55 14.08
CA LYS A 171 37.94 51.69 14.75
C LYS A 171 37.15 52.25 15.95
N SER A 172 35.94 51.75 16.21
CA SER A 172 35.06 52.07 17.34
C SER A 172 34.64 50.81 18.11
N ALA A 173 35.52 49.80 18.18
CA ALA A 173 35.31 48.55 18.94
C ALA A 173 35.02 48.78 20.45
N GLU A 174 35.24 49.99 20.97
CA GLU A 174 34.84 50.41 22.32
C GLU A 174 33.33 50.73 22.48
N GLU A 175 32.54 50.66 21.39
CA GLU A 175 31.15 51.12 21.38
C GLU A 175 30.09 49.99 21.34
N ALA A 176 30.50 48.75 21.07
CA ALA A 176 29.59 47.62 20.95
C ALA A 176 29.42 46.88 22.29
N ASN A 177 28.17 46.62 22.71
CA ASN A 177 27.90 45.75 23.86
C ASN A 177 28.31 44.31 23.52
N VAL A 178 29.25 43.74 24.29
CA VAL A 178 29.72 42.36 24.10
C VAL A 178 29.00 41.44 25.07
N VAL A 179 28.48 40.34 24.53
CA VAL A 179 27.89 39.26 25.31
C VAL A 179 28.93 38.16 25.50
N ARG A 180 29.24 37.80 26.73
CA ARG A 180 30.11 36.66 27.07
C ARG A 180 29.35 35.64 27.90
N VAL A 181 29.50 34.37 27.54
CA VAL A 181 29.03 33.23 28.32
C VAL A 181 30.29 32.48 28.79
N PRO A 182 30.60 32.44 30.09
CA PRO A 182 31.76 31.72 30.61
C PRO A 182 31.66 30.22 30.31
N GLU A 183 32.77 29.58 29.95
CA GLU A 183 32.79 28.12 29.72
C GLU A 183 32.55 27.33 31.02
N ASP A 184 33.06 27.84 32.15
CA ASP A 184 32.91 27.22 33.47
C ASP A 184 31.48 27.34 34.05
N HIS A 185 30.71 28.33 33.57
CA HIS A 185 29.37 28.66 34.05
C HIS A 185 28.44 28.96 32.85
N PRO A 186 27.93 27.92 32.16
CA PRO A 186 27.17 28.08 30.93
C PRO A 186 25.78 28.72 31.12
N ASP A 187 25.31 28.82 32.36
CA ASP A 187 24.01 29.40 32.72
C ASP A 187 24.12 30.89 33.13
N GLU A 188 25.33 31.44 33.09
CA GLU A 188 25.60 32.85 33.35
C GLU A 188 25.90 33.61 32.05
N ILE A 189 25.45 34.86 32.01
CA ILE A 189 25.75 35.78 30.91
C ILE A 189 26.29 37.10 31.45
N THR A 190 27.42 37.51 30.89
CA THR A 190 28.07 38.78 31.21
C THR A 190 27.87 39.73 30.04
N LEU A 191 27.16 40.83 30.32
CA LEU A 191 26.98 41.93 29.39
C LEU A 191 28.05 42.98 29.69
N ILE A 192 28.99 43.16 28.77
CA ILE A 192 30.00 44.21 28.84
C ILE A 192 29.51 45.37 27.99
N GLY A 193 28.93 46.39 28.64
CA GLY A 193 28.54 47.64 28.00
C GLY A 193 29.49 48.78 28.33
N ARG A 194 29.35 49.90 27.62
CA ARG A 194 30.19 51.10 27.79
C ARG A 194 30.31 51.62 29.23
N LEU A 195 29.23 51.56 29.99
CA LEU A 195 29.13 52.20 31.32
C LEU A 195 29.27 51.21 32.49
N ALA A 196 28.98 49.93 32.26
CA ALA A 196 28.98 48.92 33.31
C ALA A 196 29.07 47.52 32.72
N VAL A 197 29.76 46.65 33.46
CA VAL A 197 29.65 45.20 33.30
C VAL A 197 28.49 44.72 34.16
N ARG A 198 27.59 43.92 33.58
CA ARG A 198 26.44 43.34 34.28
C ARG A 198 26.47 41.83 34.15
N HIS A 199 26.21 41.15 35.26
CA HIS A 199 26.13 39.70 35.33
C HIS A 199 24.68 39.29 35.57
N TYR A 200 24.22 38.29 34.83
CA TYR A 200 22.89 37.73 34.97
C TYR A 200 22.99 36.20 34.98
N GLU A 201 22.24 35.58 35.88
CA GLU A 201 22.12 34.12 35.99
C GLU A 201 20.71 33.72 35.54
N TYR A 202 20.62 32.63 34.80
CA TYR A 202 19.38 32.10 34.23
C TYR A 202 19.32 30.59 34.47
N ASP A 203 18.14 29.97 34.32
CA ASP A 203 18.03 28.51 34.40
C ASP A 203 18.73 27.81 33.24
N ARG A 204 18.89 28.53 32.11
CA ARG A 204 19.68 28.11 30.96
C ARG A 204 19.99 29.28 30.04
N VAL A 205 21.20 29.35 29.50
CA VAL A 205 21.58 30.31 28.46
C VAL A 205 21.80 29.59 27.12
N PHE A 206 21.10 30.05 26.09
CA PHE A 206 21.28 29.64 24.70
C PHE A 206 22.11 30.70 23.99
N THR A 207 23.24 30.29 23.42
CA THR A 207 24.16 31.17 22.69
C THR A 207 23.67 31.42 21.27
N SER A 208 24.38 32.28 20.54
CA SER A 208 24.09 32.57 19.13
C SER A 208 24.19 31.36 18.20
N THR A 209 24.84 30.28 18.63
CA THR A 209 24.96 29.02 17.89
C THR A 209 23.89 28.00 18.27
N SER A 210 23.06 28.28 19.28
CA SER A 210 22.02 27.36 19.73
C SER A 210 20.87 27.25 18.74
N THR A 211 20.49 26.00 18.41
CA THR A 211 19.45 25.69 17.42
C THR A 211 18.04 25.74 18.02
N GLN A 212 17.02 25.79 17.16
CA GLN A 212 15.62 25.67 17.60
C GLN A 212 15.35 24.32 18.27
N ASP A 213 16.00 23.24 17.81
CA ASP A 213 15.90 21.91 18.42
C ASP A 213 16.38 21.92 19.87
N GLN A 214 17.55 22.51 20.14
CA GLN A 214 18.11 22.59 21.49
C GLN A 214 17.23 23.43 22.42
N VAL A 215 16.65 24.53 21.91
CA VAL A 215 15.68 25.34 22.66
C VAL A 215 14.42 24.52 22.95
N PHE A 216 13.90 23.78 21.96
CA PHE A 216 12.72 22.96 22.14
C PHE A 216 12.96 21.80 23.10
N GLU A 217 14.11 21.12 23.06
CA GLU A 217 14.45 20.02 23.98
C GLU A 217 14.40 20.45 25.46
N ALA A 218 14.78 21.70 25.76
CA ALA A 218 14.69 22.25 27.11
C ALA A 218 13.24 22.52 27.57
N VAL A 219 12.37 22.80 26.61
CA VAL A 219 10.98 23.25 26.82
C VAL A 219 9.99 22.08 26.68
N GLU A 220 10.29 21.07 25.87
CA GLU A 220 9.44 19.91 25.58
C GLU A 220 8.94 19.22 26.85
N PRO A 221 9.76 19.04 27.92
CA PRO A 221 9.26 18.50 29.17
C PRO A 221 8.08 19.29 29.78
N LEU A 222 8.12 20.63 29.69
CA LEU A 222 7.01 21.47 30.14
C LEU A 222 5.79 21.31 29.22
N VAL A 223 6.03 21.15 27.92
CA VAL A 223 4.96 20.96 26.94
C VAL A 223 4.21 19.68 27.22
N LEU A 224 4.91 18.59 27.51
CA LEU A 224 4.29 17.30 27.74
C LEU A 224 3.56 17.20 29.09
N SER A 225 3.89 18.04 30.08
CA SER A 225 3.22 18.03 31.38
C SER A 225 1.73 18.41 31.30
N VAL A 226 1.30 19.11 30.24
CA VAL A 226 -0.13 19.42 30.03
C VAL A 226 -0.97 18.17 29.81
N LEU A 227 -0.39 17.13 29.22
CA LEU A 227 -1.07 15.84 29.03
C LEU A 227 -1.28 15.10 30.36
N ASP A 228 -0.52 15.48 31.39
CA ASP A 228 -0.62 14.94 32.73
C ASP A 228 -1.53 15.77 33.65
N GLY A 229 -2.09 16.87 33.12
CA GLY A 229 -3.11 17.71 33.79
C GLY A 229 -2.59 19.03 34.36
N PHE A 230 -1.39 19.47 33.96
CA PHE A 230 -0.81 20.72 34.44
C PHE A 230 -1.10 21.90 33.49
N HIS A 231 -1.17 23.10 34.05
CA HIS A 231 -1.19 24.33 33.28
C HIS A 231 0.24 24.81 33.02
N MET A 232 0.52 25.22 31.78
CA MET A 232 1.83 25.76 31.39
C MET A 232 1.68 27.08 30.67
N CYS A 233 2.70 27.94 30.74
CA CYS A 233 2.75 29.18 29.97
C CYS A 233 4.12 29.48 29.34
N ILE A 234 4.06 29.69 28.02
CA ILE A 234 5.04 30.12 27.03
C ILE A 234 5.32 31.62 26.89
N PHE A 235 6.19 32.27 27.68
CA PHE A 235 6.51 33.69 27.41
C PHE A 235 7.82 33.88 26.63
N ALA A 236 7.73 34.61 25.51
CA ALA A 236 8.90 35.14 24.81
C ALA A 236 9.00 36.65 25.04
N TYR A 237 10.04 37.09 25.73
CA TYR A 237 10.26 38.49 26.10
C TYR A 237 11.54 39.07 25.46
N GLY A 238 11.51 40.36 25.15
CA GLY A 238 12.65 41.09 24.57
C GLY A 238 12.23 42.23 23.63
N GLN A 239 13.19 43.06 23.23
CA GLN A 239 12.95 44.18 22.30
C GLN A 239 12.57 43.71 20.88
N THR A 240 12.03 44.62 20.05
CA THR A 240 11.83 44.35 18.62
C THR A 240 13.16 43.96 17.96
N GLY A 241 13.13 42.91 17.13
CA GLY A 241 14.33 42.35 16.51
C GLY A 241 15.16 41.42 17.39
N SER A 242 14.80 41.17 18.66
CA SER A 242 15.57 40.26 19.53
C SER A 242 15.38 38.76 19.24
N GLY A 243 14.47 38.40 18.32
CA GLY A 243 14.21 37.00 17.95
C GLY A 243 13.00 36.35 18.64
N LYS A 244 12.12 37.08 19.31
CA LYS A 244 10.89 36.52 19.94
C LYS A 244 10.06 35.66 18.97
N THR A 245 9.68 36.23 17.82
CA THR A 245 8.90 35.55 16.77
C THR A 245 9.66 34.36 16.20
N HIS A 246 10.97 34.50 16.02
CA HIS A 246 11.83 33.39 15.58
C HIS A 246 11.82 32.25 16.60
N THR A 247 11.91 32.52 17.91
CA THR A 247 11.83 31.48 18.95
C THR A 247 10.48 30.78 18.98
N MET A 248 9.38 31.52 18.97
CA MET A 248 8.05 30.94 19.12
C MET A 248 7.52 30.29 17.84
N THR A 249 7.60 31.00 16.71
CA THR A 249 7.05 30.54 15.42
C THR A 249 8.12 29.90 14.54
N GLY A 250 9.31 30.50 14.50
CA GLY A 250 10.40 30.05 13.63
C GLY A 250 10.11 30.29 12.15
N SER A 251 10.76 29.49 11.31
CA SER A 251 10.56 29.50 9.86
C SER A 251 9.87 28.21 9.40
N ALA A 252 9.45 28.16 8.13
CA ALA A 252 8.86 26.94 7.56
C ALA A 252 9.83 25.74 7.58
N HIS A 253 11.13 26.01 7.40
CA HIS A 253 12.18 24.97 7.38
C HIS A 253 12.73 24.66 8.77
N ASP A 254 12.75 25.65 9.67
CA ASP A 254 13.17 25.49 11.05
C ASP A 254 12.11 26.05 12.01
N PRO A 255 11.07 25.26 12.31
CA PRO A 255 9.95 25.73 13.12
C PRO A 255 10.36 26.05 14.54
N GLY A 256 9.67 26.99 15.15
CA GLY A 256 9.87 27.38 16.54
C GLY A 256 9.15 26.47 17.53
N VAL A 257 9.12 26.92 18.79
CA VAL A 257 8.50 26.20 19.91
C VAL A 257 7.05 25.83 19.61
N ASN A 258 6.23 26.73 19.06
CA ASN A 258 4.79 26.50 18.86
C ASN A 258 4.49 25.26 18.02
N LEU A 259 5.05 25.17 16.82
CA LEU A 259 4.76 24.05 15.92
C LEU A 259 5.38 22.74 16.42
N ARG A 260 6.57 22.82 17.03
CA ARG A 260 7.22 21.65 17.64
C ARG A 260 6.41 21.13 18.83
N SER A 261 5.88 22.02 19.66
CA SER A 261 4.98 21.66 20.77
C SER A 261 3.74 20.95 20.27
N LEU A 262 3.06 21.51 19.26
CA LEU A 262 1.87 20.86 18.68
C LEU A 262 2.20 19.47 18.13
N ARG A 263 3.32 19.33 17.39
CA ARG A 263 3.77 18.03 16.87
C ARG A 263 4.02 17.01 17.99
N SER A 264 4.72 17.39 19.06
CA SER A 264 4.95 16.50 20.20
C SER A 264 3.65 16.15 20.92
N LEU A 265 2.73 17.10 21.11
CA LEU A 265 1.42 16.84 21.72
C LEU A 265 0.59 15.85 20.91
N PHE A 266 0.46 16.05 19.59
CA PHE A 266 -0.26 15.13 18.71
C PHE A 266 0.42 13.75 18.66
N ARG A 267 1.75 13.70 18.60
CA ARG A 267 2.50 12.44 18.62
C ARG A 267 2.23 11.64 19.88
N ILE A 268 2.38 12.25 21.05
CA ILE A 268 2.16 11.56 22.33
C ILE A 268 0.67 11.23 22.54
N ALA A 269 -0.25 12.08 22.06
CA ALA A 269 -1.68 11.79 22.09
C ALA A 269 -2.03 10.54 21.27
N ASP A 270 -1.42 10.37 20.10
CA ASP A 270 -1.62 9.18 19.26
C ASP A 270 -0.99 7.93 19.88
N GLU A 271 0.24 8.03 20.40
CA GLU A 271 0.91 6.95 21.15
C GLU A 271 0.09 6.48 22.36
N ARG A 272 -0.65 7.39 23.00
CA ARG A 272 -1.49 7.08 24.18
C ARG A 272 -2.94 6.76 23.83
N ARG A 273 -3.33 6.72 22.55
CA ARG A 273 -4.74 6.59 22.11
C ARG A 273 -5.45 5.34 22.64
N GLU A 274 -4.73 4.24 22.83
CA GLU A 274 -5.28 2.99 23.36
C GLU A 274 -5.59 3.06 24.87
N PHE A 275 -4.93 3.98 25.59
CA PHE A 275 -5.02 4.11 27.05
C PHE A 275 -5.80 5.35 27.49
N CYS A 276 -5.84 6.40 26.65
CA CYS A 276 -6.44 7.69 26.98
C CYS A 276 -7.04 8.35 25.73
N LYS A 277 -8.24 8.92 25.88
CA LYS A 277 -8.83 9.81 24.88
C LYS A 277 -8.35 11.23 25.14
N VAL A 278 -7.59 11.79 24.20
CA VAL A 278 -7.10 13.17 24.25
C VAL A 278 -7.89 14.02 23.26
N GLU A 279 -8.41 15.15 23.71
CA GLU A 279 -9.05 16.17 22.88
C GLU A 279 -8.20 17.44 22.93
N ILE A 280 -7.82 17.97 21.77
CA ILE A 280 -6.98 19.16 21.65
C ILE A 280 -7.80 20.25 20.97
N THR A 281 -8.00 21.36 21.69
CA THR A 281 -8.65 22.58 21.19
C THR A 281 -7.60 23.70 21.11
N ALA A 282 -7.75 24.59 20.13
CA ALA A 282 -6.83 25.70 19.92
C ALA A 282 -7.61 27.00 19.70
N SER A 283 -7.09 28.08 20.27
CA SER A 283 -7.55 29.46 20.04
C SER A 283 -6.32 30.34 19.80
N ALA A 284 -6.47 31.36 18.96
CA ALA A 284 -5.41 32.32 18.68
C ALA A 284 -5.96 33.74 18.84
N LEU A 285 -5.37 34.49 19.77
CA LEU A 285 -5.84 35.81 20.18
C LEU A 285 -4.67 36.80 20.12
N GLU A 286 -4.94 38.02 19.67
CA GLU A 286 -4.02 39.15 19.76
C GLU A 286 -4.52 40.14 20.81
N ILE A 287 -3.60 40.64 21.64
CA ILE A 287 -3.87 41.72 22.57
C ILE A 287 -3.09 42.94 22.10
N TYR A 288 -3.80 43.97 21.65
CA TYR A 288 -3.22 45.23 21.22
C TYR A 288 -3.95 46.39 21.88
N ASN A 289 -3.22 47.25 22.61
CA ASN A 289 -3.77 48.39 23.33
C ASN A 289 -4.98 48.03 24.21
N GLU A 290 -4.83 46.99 25.03
CA GLU A 290 -5.90 46.45 25.91
C GLU A 290 -7.16 45.96 25.16
N SER A 291 -7.10 45.81 23.83
CA SER A 291 -8.16 45.23 23.02
C SER A 291 -7.79 43.81 22.58
N ILE A 292 -8.76 42.89 22.67
CA ILE A 292 -8.60 41.48 22.31
C ILE A 292 -9.22 41.25 20.93
N SER A 293 -8.42 40.72 20.00
CA SER A 293 -8.86 40.35 18.64
C SER A 293 -8.70 38.85 18.41
N ASP A 294 -9.74 38.20 17.89
CA ASP A 294 -9.69 36.78 17.50
C ASP A 294 -9.06 36.64 16.10
N LEU A 295 -7.92 35.95 16.04
CA LEU A 295 -7.14 35.76 14.81
C LEU A 295 -7.72 34.65 13.92
N LEU A 296 -8.60 33.80 14.46
CA LEU A 296 -9.27 32.71 13.73
C LEU A 296 -10.64 33.12 13.21
N CYS A 297 -11.15 34.30 13.58
CA CYS A 297 -12.41 34.82 13.07
C CYS A 297 -12.24 35.46 11.68
N PRO A 298 -12.94 34.96 10.63
CA PRO A 298 -12.75 35.43 9.25
C PRO A 298 -13.19 36.89 9.02
N GLU A 299 -14.10 37.42 9.85
CA GLU A 299 -14.61 38.80 9.70
C GLU A 299 -13.55 39.87 10.05
N VAL A 300 -12.57 39.54 10.90
CA VAL A 300 -11.50 40.46 11.34
C VAL A 300 -10.39 40.58 10.29
N GLN A 301 -10.14 39.53 9.50
CA GLN A 301 -9.12 39.53 8.44
C GLN A 301 -9.46 40.48 7.27
N ALA A 302 -10.74 40.83 7.09
CA ALA A 302 -11.19 41.76 6.06
C ALA A 302 -11.00 43.24 6.44
N ALA A 303 -10.89 43.57 7.74
CA ALA A 303 -10.79 44.94 8.23
C ALA A 303 -9.33 45.39 8.50
N GLY A 304 -8.38 44.47 8.59
CA GLY A 304 -6.96 44.73 8.91
C GLY A 304 -6.01 44.82 7.70
N GLY A 305 -6.53 44.97 6.48
CA GLY A 305 -5.76 44.98 5.23
C GLY A 305 -4.88 46.23 5.02
N LEU A 306 -3.92 46.47 5.90
CA LEU A 306 -2.77 47.35 5.69
C LEU A 306 -1.53 46.69 6.31
N GLY A 307 -0.91 45.78 5.57
CA GLY A 307 0.36 45.18 5.97
C GLY A 307 0.52 43.74 5.50
N GLY A 308 0.48 43.51 4.18
CA GLY A 308 0.83 42.21 3.62
C GLY A 308 2.30 41.87 3.94
N PHE A 309 2.52 40.71 4.53
CA PHE A 309 3.81 40.02 4.46
C PHE A 309 3.74 39.03 3.29
N GLN A 310 4.36 39.43 2.18
CA GLN A 310 4.96 38.52 1.19
C GLN A 310 6.32 38.06 1.70
#